data_AF-A0A1A3ETU1-F1
#
_entry.id   AF-A0A1A3ETU1-F1
#
_cell.length_a   1.000
_cell.length_b   1.000
_cell.length_c   1.000
_cell.angle_alpha   90.00
_cell.angle_beta   90.00
_cell.angle_gamma   90.00
#
_symmetry.space_group_name_H-M   'P 1'
#
loop_
_entity.id
_entity.type
_entity.pdbx_description
1 polymer ?
#
loop_
_entity_poly.entity_id
_entity_poly.type
_entity_poly.pdbx_seq_one_letter_code
_entity_poly.pdbx_strand_id
1 'polypeptide(L)'
;MGRIRRGWALSQQSWQVLKKDRSLVFFPILSTLFAVLATIAIWAPTLLLRGVFGGHHVDNQDPAYYIAGVATAYVSTFIAIFFNVALAACAVRSMRGEDTRVGEGIAAAARRIGPILGWTVVATTVGLILKALEERLPTLGKLAADLVGAAWAVATFFVIPAIALEGTGPFRSLRRSVDTIKSRWGESAAGAATIGVVTFLVTLVVVVGGVVGGIALIAARLAPLGLVVLAATFAVAVVISFISTALSQIFRVAVYQYAVTGETVGGFDHRLLQSAFVAR
;
A
#
# COMPACT_ATOMS: atom_id res chain seq x y z
N MET A 1 12.48 -24.33 3.80
CA MET A 1 11.12 -24.47 3.22
C MET A 1 9.96 -24.01 4.12
N GLY A 2 10.04 -24.09 5.46
CA GLY A 2 8.90 -23.74 6.35
C GLY A 2 8.41 -22.29 6.27
N ARG A 3 9.32 -21.31 6.11
CA ARG A 3 9.00 -19.86 6.10
C ARG A 3 8.14 -19.45 4.89
N ILE A 4 8.47 -19.94 3.70
CA ILE A 4 7.73 -19.66 2.44
C ILE A 4 6.35 -20.33 2.51
N ARG A 5 6.27 -21.57 3.01
CA ARG A 5 5.00 -22.29 3.19
C ARG A 5 4.07 -21.61 4.21
N ARG A 6 4.63 -20.99 5.25
CA ARG A 6 3.88 -20.16 6.23
C ARG A 6 3.38 -18.85 5.63
N GLY A 7 4.24 -18.11 4.92
CA GLY A 7 3.84 -16.91 4.19
C GLY A 7 2.72 -17.20 3.19
N TRP A 8 2.83 -18.33 2.48
CA TRP A 8 1.79 -18.81 1.56
C TRP A 8 0.46 -19.13 2.27
N ALA A 9 0.50 -19.85 3.39
CA ALA A 9 -0.72 -20.20 4.14
C ALA A 9 -1.42 -18.96 4.71
N LEU A 10 -0.67 -17.98 5.22
CA LEU A 10 -1.22 -16.70 5.68
C LEU A 10 -1.81 -15.87 4.52
N SER A 11 -1.18 -15.92 3.34
CA SER A 11 -1.71 -15.28 2.13
C SER A 11 -3.02 -15.90 1.69
N GLN A 12 -3.12 -17.24 1.76
CA GLN A 12 -4.37 -17.95 1.47
C GLN A 12 -5.47 -17.60 2.46
N GLN A 13 -5.15 -17.39 3.74
CA GLN A 13 -6.12 -16.95 4.74
C GLN A 13 -6.58 -15.51 4.50
N SER A 14 -5.66 -14.58 4.19
CA SER A 14 -6.03 -13.22 3.75
C SER A 14 -6.91 -13.23 2.50
N TRP A 15 -6.67 -14.17 1.57
CA TRP A 15 -7.51 -14.37 0.39
C TRP A 15 -8.91 -14.87 0.74
N GLN A 16 -9.05 -15.79 1.70
CA GLN A 16 -10.37 -16.25 2.15
C GLN A 16 -11.17 -15.12 2.80
N VAL A 17 -10.54 -14.27 3.61
CA VAL A 17 -11.17 -13.08 4.19
C VAL A 17 -11.65 -12.14 3.08
N LEU A 18 -10.79 -11.84 2.11
CA LEU A 18 -11.14 -10.97 0.97
C LEU A 18 -12.25 -11.57 0.09
N LYS A 19 -12.26 -12.90 -0.10
CA LYS A 19 -13.28 -13.59 -0.89
C LYS A 19 -14.64 -13.58 -0.18
N LYS A 20 -14.65 -13.72 1.15
CA LYS A 20 -15.84 -13.65 2.00
C LYS A 20 -16.39 -12.22 2.05
N ASP A 21 -15.50 -11.22 2.05
CA ASP A 21 -15.86 -9.81 2.16
C ASP A 21 -15.23 -8.97 1.04
N ARG A 22 -15.96 -8.90 -0.08
CA ARG A 22 -15.54 -8.13 -1.26
C ARG A 22 -15.57 -6.62 -1.03
N SER A 23 -16.19 -6.14 0.06
CA SER A 23 -16.25 -4.72 0.37
C SER A 23 -14.84 -4.14 0.60
N LEU A 24 -13.89 -4.98 1.03
CA LEU A 24 -12.51 -4.61 1.32
C LEU A 24 -11.72 -4.13 0.08
N VAL A 25 -12.04 -4.62 -1.13
CA VAL A 25 -11.36 -4.19 -2.37
C VAL A 25 -11.74 -2.74 -2.76
N PHE A 26 -12.90 -2.26 -2.30
CA PHE A 26 -13.34 -0.91 -2.63
C PHE A 26 -12.48 0.17 -1.96
N PHE A 27 -11.82 -0.11 -0.82
CA PHE A 27 -10.96 0.89 -0.17
C PHE A 27 -9.75 1.28 -1.02
N PRO A 28 -8.93 0.34 -1.57
CA PRO A 28 -7.89 0.67 -2.53
C PRO A 28 -8.39 1.39 -3.80
N ILE A 29 -9.56 1.00 -4.31
CA ILE A 29 -10.17 1.63 -5.50
C ILE A 29 -10.52 3.09 -5.21
N LEU A 30 -11.25 3.34 -4.12
CA LEU A 30 -11.62 4.68 -3.70
C LEU A 30 -10.37 5.52 -3.41
N SER A 31 -9.37 4.95 -2.72
CA SER A 31 -8.08 5.61 -2.47
C SER A 31 -7.44 6.11 -3.76
N THR A 32 -7.37 5.25 -4.78
CA THR A 32 -6.78 5.60 -6.08
C THR A 32 -7.62 6.66 -6.79
N LEU A 33 -8.94 6.50 -6.80
CA LEU A 33 -9.86 7.48 -7.40
C LEU A 33 -9.71 8.86 -6.77
N PHE A 34 -9.75 8.96 -5.44
CA PHE A 34 -9.59 10.22 -4.73
C PHE A 34 -8.18 10.81 -4.91
N ALA A 35 -7.14 9.98 -4.98
CA ALA A 35 -5.78 10.45 -5.25
C ALA A 35 -5.65 11.04 -6.67
N VAL A 36 -6.28 10.42 -7.67
CA VAL A 36 -6.34 10.94 -9.04
C VAL A 36 -7.12 12.26 -9.09
N LEU A 37 -8.29 12.31 -8.47
CA LEU A 37 -9.10 13.54 -8.40
C LEU A 37 -8.34 14.68 -7.70
N ALA A 38 -7.65 14.39 -6.60
CA ALA A 38 -6.81 15.36 -5.92
C ALA A 38 -5.66 15.85 -6.80
N THR A 39 -5.01 14.93 -7.52
CA THR A 39 -3.93 15.28 -8.46
C THR A 39 -4.44 16.20 -9.57
N ILE A 40 -5.60 15.88 -10.17
CA ILE A 40 -6.23 16.73 -11.18
C ILE A 40 -6.61 18.10 -10.59
N ALA A 41 -7.21 18.12 -9.40
CA ALA A 41 -7.64 19.36 -8.75
C ALA A 41 -6.46 20.28 -8.39
N ILE A 42 -5.28 19.71 -8.12
CA ILE A 42 -4.06 20.49 -7.86
C ILE A 42 -3.41 20.91 -9.17
N TRP A 43 -3.15 19.98 -10.09
CA TRP A 43 -2.34 20.24 -11.27
C TRP A 43 -3.11 20.96 -12.39
N ALA A 44 -4.40 20.72 -12.59
CA ALA A 44 -5.14 21.37 -13.67
C ALA A 44 -5.14 22.91 -13.52
N PRO A 45 -5.46 23.50 -12.36
CA PRO A 45 -5.33 24.94 -12.16
C PRO A 45 -3.88 25.43 -12.28
N THR A 46 -2.91 24.70 -11.71
CA THR A 46 -1.49 25.09 -11.80
C THR A 46 -1.03 25.18 -13.25
N LEU A 47 -1.36 24.20 -14.09
CA LEU A 47 -0.97 24.16 -15.50
C LEU A 47 -1.72 25.21 -16.34
N LEU A 48 -3.00 25.44 -16.05
CA LEU A 48 -3.80 26.47 -16.72
C LEU A 48 -3.30 27.88 -16.41
N LEU A 49 -3.08 28.21 -15.13
CA LEU A 49 -2.59 29.51 -14.70
C LEU A 49 -1.18 29.83 -15.19
N ARG A 50 -0.36 28.80 -15.40
CA ARG A 50 1.01 28.94 -15.96
C ARG A 50 1.05 28.87 -17.48
N GLY A 51 -0.11 28.81 -18.14
CA GLY A 51 -0.20 28.92 -19.61
C GLY A 51 0.49 27.78 -20.35
N VAL A 52 0.68 26.61 -19.72
CA VAL A 52 1.37 25.45 -20.31
C VAL A 52 0.68 24.99 -21.59
N PHE A 53 -0.65 25.01 -21.60
CA PHE A 53 -1.46 24.68 -22.78
C PHE A 53 -1.50 25.80 -23.84
N GLY A 54 -0.99 26.99 -23.51
CA GLY A 54 -0.89 28.15 -24.40
C GLY A 54 0.49 28.32 -25.06
N GLY A 55 1.41 27.35 -24.89
CA GLY A 55 2.75 27.39 -25.49
C GLY A 55 3.81 28.15 -24.69
N HIS A 56 3.50 28.57 -23.45
CA HIS A 56 4.50 29.13 -22.56
C HIS A 56 5.52 28.05 -22.14
N HIS A 57 6.80 28.43 -22.11
CA HIS A 57 7.85 27.53 -21.64
C HIS A 57 7.64 27.23 -20.15
N VAL A 58 7.68 25.95 -19.81
CA VAL A 58 7.66 25.49 -18.42
C VAL A 58 9.00 25.85 -17.79
N ASP A 59 9.01 26.88 -16.96
CA ASP A 59 10.15 27.14 -16.09
C ASP A 59 10.17 26.10 -14.97
N ASN A 60 11.14 25.17 -15.02
CA ASN A 60 11.32 24.14 -14.00
C ASN A 60 11.65 24.72 -12.61
N GLN A 61 12.01 26.00 -12.50
CA GLN A 61 12.29 26.67 -11.23
C GLN A 61 11.08 27.42 -10.65
N ASP A 62 9.90 27.36 -11.29
CA ASP A 62 8.72 28.05 -10.82
C ASP A 62 8.25 27.50 -9.46
N PRO A 63 8.15 28.35 -8.40
CA PRO A 63 7.69 27.94 -7.08
C PRO A 63 6.32 27.26 -7.09
N ALA A 64 5.45 27.55 -8.06
CA ALA A 64 4.13 26.94 -8.15
C ALA A 64 4.19 25.42 -8.39
N TYR A 65 5.15 24.93 -9.18
CA TYR A 65 5.31 23.48 -9.41
C TYR A 65 5.82 22.77 -8.16
N TYR A 66 6.70 23.40 -7.39
CA TYR A 66 7.17 22.86 -6.11
C TYR A 66 6.03 22.81 -5.08
N ILE A 67 5.23 23.88 -4.96
CA ILE A 67 4.08 23.92 -4.06
C ILE A 67 3.05 22.85 -4.47
N ALA A 68 2.73 22.75 -5.77
CA ALA A 68 1.81 21.73 -6.29
C ALA A 68 2.36 20.31 -6.04
N GLY A 69 3.66 20.09 -6.21
CA GLY A 69 4.33 18.82 -5.92
C GLY A 69 4.23 18.43 -4.45
N VAL A 70 4.56 19.34 -3.53
CA VAL A 70 4.47 19.09 -2.07
C VAL A 70 3.02 18.89 -1.64
N ALA A 71 2.09 19.68 -2.15
CA ALA A 71 0.66 19.53 -1.89
C ALA A 71 0.15 18.17 -2.39
N THR A 72 0.54 17.76 -3.59
CA THR A 72 0.19 16.44 -4.14
C THR A 72 0.75 15.33 -3.25
N ALA A 73 2.03 15.41 -2.88
CA ALA A 73 2.66 14.42 -2.00
C ALA A 73 1.91 14.29 -0.66
N TYR A 74 1.57 15.40 -0.01
CA TYR A 74 0.85 15.38 1.26
C TYR A 74 -0.58 14.83 1.10
N VAL A 75 -1.35 15.34 0.14
CA VAL A 75 -2.76 14.96 -0.06
C VAL A 75 -2.88 13.50 -0.50
N SER A 76 -2.04 13.03 -1.43
CA SER A 76 -2.03 11.63 -1.85
C SER A 76 -1.64 10.70 -0.69
N THR A 77 -0.66 11.09 0.13
CA THR A 77 -0.26 10.32 1.32
C THR A 77 -1.38 10.26 2.35
N PHE A 78 -2.08 11.37 2.59
CA PHE A 78 -3.24 11.44 3.47
C PHE A 78 -4.34 10.50 3.01
N ILE A 79 -4.73 10.59 1.73
CA ILE A 79 -5.77 9.73 1.13
C ILE A 79 -5.38 8.26 1.27
N ALA A 80 -4.14 7.91 0.94
CA ALA A 80 -3.65 6.54 1.08
C ALA A 80 -3.74 6.03 2.53
N ILE A 81 -3.25 6.80 3.51
CA ILE A 81 -3.31 6.41 4.93
C ILE A 81 -4.77 6.30 5.39
N PHE A 82 -5.63 7.24 5.03
CA PHE A 82 -7.04 7.24 5.43
C PHE A 82 -7.77 5.98 4.98
N PHE A 83 -7.67 5.63 3.70
CA PHE A 83 -8.30 4.42 3.16
C PHE A 83 -7.65 3.13 3.67
N ASN A 84 -6.35 3.12 3.93
CA ASN A 84 -5.70 1.97 4.56
C ASN A 84 -6.16 1.77 6.02
N VAL A 85 -6.37 2.85 6.79
CA VAL A 85 -6.94 2.77 8.14
C VAL A 85 -8.38 2.29 8.10
N ALA A 86 -9.18 2.77 7.14
CA ALA A 86 -10.56 2.32 6.93
C ALA A 86 -10.63 0.82 6.60
N LEU A 87 -9.78 0.38 5.66
CA LEU A 87 -9.62 -1.02 5.29
C LEU A 87 -9.18 -1.87 6.48
N ALA A 88 -8.22 -1.39 7.27
CA ALA A 88 -7.73 -2.12 8.44
C ALA A 88 -8.82 -2.31 9.50
N ALA A 89 -9.63 -1.28 9.76
CA ALA A 89 -10.75 -1.36 10.69
C ALA A 89 -11.81 -2.38 10.23
N CYS A 90 -12.17 -2.37 8.93
CA CYS A 90 -13.09 -3.35 8.36
C CYS A 90 -12.50 -4.77 8.34
N ALA A 91 -11.21 -4.92 8.01
CA ALA A 91 -10.56 -6.23 7.96
C ALA A 91 -10.67 -6.97 9.30
N VAL A 92 -10.52 -6.27 10.43
CA VAL A 92 -10.70 -6.88 11.76
C VAL A 92 -12.10 -7.41 12.00
N ARG A 93 -13.11 -6.62 11.63
CA ARG A 93 -14.52 -7.00 11.79
C ARG A 93 -14.89 -8.17 10.88
N SER A 94 -14.40 -8.13 9.64
CA SER A 94 -14.54 -9.21 8.67
C SER A 94 -13.94 -10.53 9.17
N MET A 95 -12.74 -10.48 9.77
CA MET A 95 -12.12 -11.65 10.40
C MET A 95 -12.93 -12.17 11.59
N ARG A 96 -13.62 -11.31 12.34
CA ARG A 96 -14.55 -11.74 13.40
C ARG A 96 -15.85 -12.35 12.88
N GLY A 97 -16.06 -12.37 11.56
CA GLY A 97 -17.28 -12.84 10.93
C GLY A 97 -18.42 -11.84 10.96
N GLU A 98 -18.15 -10.59 11.30
CA GLU A 98 -19.13 -9.50 11.24
C GLU A 98 -19.31 -9.05 9.78
N ASP A 99 -20.53 -8.63 9.42
CA ASP A 99 -20.78 -7.95 8.15
C ASP A 99 -20.09 -6.59 8.15
N THR A 100 -19.39 -6.27 7.06
CA THR A 100 -18.73 -4.97 6.91
C THR A 100 -19.25 -4.20 5.71
N ARG A 101 -19.32 -2.87 5.87
CA ARG A 101 -19.71 -1.94 4.83
C ARG A 101 -18.65 -0.85 4.67
N VAL A 102 -18.47 -0.38 3.44
CA VAL A 102 -17.49 0.68 3.11
C VAL A 102 -17.71 1.95 3.95
N GLY A 103 -18.97 2.33 4.17
CA GLY A 103 -19.32 3.50 4.99
C GLY A 103 -18.89 3.37 6.47
N GLU A 104 -18.90 2.16 7.02
CA GLU A 104 -18.45 1.92 8.39
C GLU A 104 -16.93 2.02 8.51
N GLY A 105 -16.20 1.57 7.49
CA GLY A 105 -14.75 1.76 7.41
C GLY A 105 -14.38 3.23 7.29
N ILE A 106 -15.09 3.99 6.44
CA ILE A 106 -14.90 5.45 6.31
C ILE A 106 -15.18 6.13 7.66
N ALA A 107 -16.28 5.78 8.35
CA ALA A 107 -16.59 6.33 9.67
C ALA A 107 -15.52 5.97 10.71
N ALA A 108 -14.99 4.75 10.69
CA ALA A 108 -13.93 4.31 11.59
C ALA A 108 -12.61 5.06 11.36
N ALA A 109 -12.27 5.38 10.11
CA ALA A 109 -11.12 6.22 9.76
C ALA A 109 -11.36 7.69 10.11
N ALA A 110 -12.57 8.22 9.87
CA ALA A 110 -12.93 9.60 10.21
C ALA A 110 -12.83 9.88 11.72
N ARG A 111 -13.18 8.90 12.58
CA ARG A 111 -12.95 9.00 14.04
C ARG A 111 -11.47 9.09 14.43
N ARG A 112 -10.56 8.74 13.51
CA ARG A 112 -9.09 8.74 13.69
C ARG A 112 -8.41 9.80 12.82
N ILE A 113 -9.14 10.82 12.38
CA ILE A 113 -8.63 11.86 11.49
C ILE A 113 -7.40 12.58 12.06
N GLY A 114 -7.39 12.88 13.36
CA GLY A 114 -6.27 13.54 14.03
C GLY A 114 -4.97 12.71 13.96
N PRO A 115 -4.98 11.45 14.44
CA PRO A 115 -3.88 10.51 14.24
C PRO A 115 -3.44 10.34 12.78
N ILE A 116 -4.39 10.24 11.84
CA ILE A 116 -4.10 10.09 10.40
C ILE A 116 -3.36 11.32 9.86
N LEU A 117 -3.83 12.53 10.19
CA LEU A 117 -3.17 13.78 9.78
C LEU A 117 -1.76 13.87 10.36
N GLY A 118 -1.60 13.60 11.66
CA GLY A 118 -0.30 13.60 12.31
C GLY A 118 0.66 12.59 11.68
N TRP A 119 0.17 11.40 11.34
CA TRP A 119 0.99 10.38 10.66
C TRP A 119 1.32 10.77 9.21
N THR A 120 0.39 11.43 8.52
CA THR A 120 0.61 11.91 7.15
C THR A 120 1.78 12.89 7.10
N VAL A 121 1.87 13.83 8.05
CA VAL A 121 3.00 14.77 8.12
C VAL A 121 4.30 13.99 8.25
N VAL A 122 4.40 13.08 9.22
CA VAL A 122 5.61 12.27 9.45
C VAL A 122 5.98 11.45 8.21
N ALA A 123 5.02 10.74 7.63
CA ALA A 123 5.23 9.89 6.47
C ALA A 123 5.66 10.70 5.23
N THR A 124 5.01 11.83 4.97
CA THR A 124 5.33 12.70 3.84
C THR A 124 6.70 13.33 4.01
N THR A 125 7.03 13.83 5.20
CA THR A 125 8.34 14.43 5.48
C THR A 125 9.46 13.41 5.29
N VAL A 126 9.33 12.20 5.84
CA VAL A 126 10.36 11.15 5.67
C VAL A 126 10.45 10.73 4.20
N GLY A 127 9.33 10.60 3.49
CA GLY A 127 9.32 10.29 2.06
C GLY A 127 10.04 11.34 1.22
N LEU A 128 9.82 12.63 1.50
CA LEU A 128 10.51 13.74 0.81
C LEU A 128 12.01 13.77 1.14
N ILE A 129 12.40 13.49 2.40
CA ILE A 129 13.81 13.41 2.80
C ILE A 129 14.52 12.26 2.08
N LEU A 130 13.91 11.08 2.02
CA LEU A 130 14.45 9.92 1.31
C LEU A 130 14.62 10.22 -0.18
N LYS A 131 13.62 10.84 -0.80
CA LYS A 131 13.68 11.25 -2.21
C LYS A 131 14.79 12.28 -2.46
N ALA A 132 14.92 13.30 -1.59
CA ALA A 132 15.97 14.30 -1.69
C ALA A 132 17.38 13.70 -1.50
N LEU A 133 17.51 12.65 -0.68
CA LEU A 133 18.76 11.92 -0.49
C LEU A 133 19.13 11.09 -1.73
N GLU A 134 18.14 10.43 -2.34
CA GLU A 134 18.31 9.64 -3.57
C GLU A 134 18.74 10.52 -4.76
N GLU A 135 18.19 11.72 -4.88
CA GLU A 135 18.52 12.68 -5.95
C GLU A 135 19.93 13.28 -5.82
N ARG A 136 20.51 13.32 -4.61
CA ARG A 136 21.78 14.03 -4.34
C ARG A 136 23.03 13.16 -4.33
N LEU A 137 22.92 11.82 -4.31
CA LEU A 137 24.09 10.95 -4.15
C LEU A 137 24.24 9.97 -5.33
N PRO A 138 25.38 9.95 -6.05
CA PRO A 138 25.67 8.90 -7.01
C PRO A 138 25.89 7.55 -6.32
N THR A 139 25.36 6.48 -6.94
CA THR A 139 25.48 5.01 -6.71
C THR A 139 25.73 4.46 -5.29
N LEU A 140 26.74 4.94 -4.55
CA LEU A 140 27.00 4.55 -3.16
C LEU A 140 25.97 5.11 -2.18
N GLY A 141 25.42 6.30 -2.43
CA GLY A 141 24.35 6.84 -1.59
C GLY A 141 22.98 6.19 -1.85
N LYS A 142 22.77 5.61 -3.04
CA LYS A 142 21.56 4.84 -3.33
C LYS A 142 21.46 3.61 -2.42
N LEU A 143 22.56 2.87 -2.23
CA LEU A 143 22.58 1.72 -1.34
C LEU A 143 22.24 2.11 0.12
N ALA A 144 22.78 3.24 0.59
CA ALA A 144 22.46 3.75 1.92
C ALA A 144 21.00 4.21 2.03
N ALA A 145 20.49 4.94 1.03
CA ALA A 145 19.08 5.36 0.96
C ALA A 145 18.14 4.15 0.92
N ASP A 146 18.49 3.10 0.18
CA ASP A 146 17.74 1.84 0.11
C ASP A 146 17.70 1.14 1.47
N LEU A 147 18.82 1.10 2.20
CA LEU A 147 18.87 0.52 3.54
C LEU A 147 18.04 1.32 4.55
N VAL A 148 18.12 2.66 4.51
CA VAL A 148 17.31 3.53 5.37
C VAL A 148 15.83 3.40 5.01
N GLY A 149 15.50 3.34 3.72
CA GLY A 149 14.15 3.11 3.22
C GLY A 149 13.59 1.76 3.65
N ALA A 150 14.40 0.69 3.60
CA ALA A 150 14.04 -0.63 4.09
C ALA A 150 13.81 -0.64 5.60
N ALA A 151 14.70 -0.02 6.37
CA ALA A 151 14.56 0.13 7.81
C ALA A 151 13.28 0.92 8.18
N TRP A 152 12.98 1.98 7.45
CA TRP A 152 11.75 2.76 7.58
C TRP A 152 10.51 1.94 7.25
N ALA A 153 10.52 1.19 6.15
CA ALA A 153 9.41 0.33 5.76
C ALA A 153 9.12 -0.75 6.81
N VAL A 154 10.17 -1.32 7.42
CA VAL A 154 10.03 -2.25 8.54
C VAL A 154 9.45 -1.52 9.76
N ALA A 155 10.06 -0.41 10.19
CA ALA A 155 9.61 0.33 11.37
C ALA A 155 8.15 0.80 11.28
N THR A 156 7.68 1.14 10.08
CA THR A 156 6.32 1.66 9.85
C THR A 156 5.27 0.60 9.53
N PHE A 157 5.66 -0.67 9.43
CA PHE A 157 4.80 -1.72 8.93
C PHE A 157 3.48 -1.87 9.71
N PHE A 158 3.52 -1.73 11.04
CA PHE A 158 2.33 -1.85 11.90
C PHE A 158 1.70 -0.50 12.30
N VAL A 159 2.18 0.61 11.76
CA VAL A 159 1.64 1.93 12.15
C VAL A 159 0.18 2.06 11.74
N ILE A 160 -0.20 1.62 10.54
CA ILE A 160 -1.59 1.67 10.07
C ILE A 160 -2.50 0.80 10.97
N PRO A 161 -2.19 -0.48 11.25
CA PRO A 161 -2.93 -1.27 12.24
C PRO A 161 -3.01 -0.62 13.63
N ALA A 162 -1.91 -0.04 14.13
CA ALA A 162 -1.89 0.61 15.44
C ALA A 162 -2.81 1.83 15.48
N ILE A 163 -2.83 2.66 14.42
CA ILE A 163 -3.77 3.78 14.29
C ILE A 163 -5.20 3.24 14.20
N ALA A 164 -5.43 2.28 13.30
CA ALA A 164 -6.76 1.75 13.03
C ALA A 164 -7.41 1.05 14.22
N LEU A 165 -6.62 0.43 15.10
CA LEU A 165 -7.15 -0.33 16.23
C LEU A 165 -7.10 0.48 17.53
N GLU A 166 -5.98 1.11 17.82
CA GLU A 166 -5.76 1.78 19.10
C GLU A 166 -6.02 3.29 19.05
N GLY A 167 -6.16 3.87 17.86
CA GLY A 167 -6.39 5.32 17.70
C GLY A 167 -5.22 6.16 18.20
N THR A 168 -4.02 5.59 18.29
CA THR A 168 -2.84 6.24 18.86
C THR A 168 -2.29 7.32 17.92
N GLY A 169 -1.74 8.39 18.47
CA GLY A 169 -1.06 9.45 17.70
C GLY A 169 0.22 8.96 17.01
N PRO A 170 0.76 9.72 16.04
CA PRO A 170 1.78 9.26 15.10
C PRO A 170 3.03 8.64 15.75
N PHE A 171 3.63 9.33 16.72
CA PHE A 171 4.83 8.84 17.41
C PHE A 171 4.55 7.61 18.28
N ARG A 172 3.37 7.55 18.89
CA ARG A 172 2.97 6.40 19.71
C ARG A 172 2.71 5.18 18.84
N SER A 173 2.06 5.35 17.68
CA SER A 173 1.86 4.26 16.72
C SER A 173 3.19 3.76 16.15
N LEU A 174 4.14 4.66 15.86
CA LEU A 174 5.48 4.27 15.42
C LEU A 174 6.23 3.49 16.50
N ARG A 175 6.24 3.99 17.73
CA ARG A 175 6.86 3.29 18.86
C ARG A 175 6.23 1.91 19.07
N ARG A 176 4.90 1.83 19.03
CA ARG A 176 4.14 0.58 19.13
C ARG A 176 4.51 -0.40 18.03
N SER A 177 4.65 0.08 16.79
CA SER A 177 5.10 -0.72 15.65
C SER A 177 6.49 -1.29 15.92
N VAL A 178 7.46 -0.46 16.30
CA VAL A 178 8.84 -0.86 16.61
C VAL A 178 8.91 -1.86 17.77
N ASP A 179 8.17 -1.63 18.85
CA ASP A 179 8.15 -2.52 20.01
C ASP A 179 7.55 -3.89 19.65
N THR A 180 6.51 -3.90 18.81
CA THR A 180 5.90 -5.14 18.30
C THR A 180 6.85 -5.89 17.37
N ILE A 181 7.63 -5.17 16.54
CA ILE A 181 8.68 -5.76 15.69
C ILE A 181 9.77 -6.39 16.55
N LYS A 182 10.33 -5.64 17.50
CA LYS A 182 11.45 -6.10 18.34
C LYS A 182 11.09 -7.32 19.18
N SER A 183 9.88 -7.37 19.73
CA SER A 183 9.46 -8.43 20.65
C SER A 183 9.06 -9.74 19.96
N ARG A 184 8.66 -9.69 18.68
CA ARG A 184 7.98 -10.83 18.04
C ARG A 184 8.44 -11.15 16.61
N TRP A 185 9.25 -10.31 15.96
CA TRP A 185 9.47 -10.36 14.50
C TRP A 185 10.88 -10.79 14.06
N GLY A 186 11.75 -11.27 14.95
CA GLY A 186 13.10 -11.72 14.56
C GLY A 186 13.14 -12.75 13.41
N GLU A 187 12.08 -13.57 13.24
CA GLU A 187 12.05 -14.65 12.23
C GLU A 187 10.94 -14.54 11.15
N SER A 188 9.89 -13.73 11.33
CA SER A 188 8.72 -13.69 10.43
C SER A 188 8.82 -12.70 9.26
N ALA A 189 9.91 -11.93 9.15
CA ALA A 189 10.17 -10.97 8.06
C ALA A 189 10.11 -11.60 6.65
N ALA A 190 10.39 -12.91 6.54
CA ALA A 190 10.28 -13.65 5.29
C ALA A 190 8.84 -13.79 4.76
N GLY A 191 7.81 -13.74 5.63
CA GLY A 191 6.42 -13.94 5.22
C GLY A 191 5.85 -12.77 4.41
N ALA A 192 6.08 -11.53 4.85
CA ALA A 192 5.66 -10.32 4.13
C ALA A 192 6.42 -10.15 2.80
N ALA A 193 7.72 -10.48 2.79
CA ALA A 193 8.53 -10.50 1.58
C ALA A 193 8.00 -11.52 0.56
N THR A 194 7.47 -12.67 1.03
CA THR A 194 6.91 -13.70 0.14
C THR A 194 5.67 -13.20 -0.60
N ILE A 195 4.77 -12.44 0.04
CA ILE A 195 3.59 -11.85 -0.61
C ILE A 195 4.03 -10.88 -1.71
N GLY A 196 4.95 -9.97 -1.39
CA GLY A 196 5.47 -9.01 -2.36
C GLY A 196 6.14 -9.70 -3.56
N VAL A 197 6.97 -10.71 -3.31
CA VAL A 197 7.68 -11.47 -4.35
C VAL A 197 6.72 -12.26 -5.23
N VAL A 198 5.74 -12.95 -4.65
CA VAL A 198 4.75 -13.72 -5.42
C VAL A 198 3.89 -12.80 -6.27
N THR A 199 3.35 -11.72 -5.70
CA THR A 199 2.58 -10.74 -6.49
C THR A 199 3.45 -10.15 -7.58
N PHE A 200 4.69 -9.77 -7.28
CA PHE A 200 5.62 -9.22 -8.27
C PHE A 200 5.85 -10.20 -9.44
N LEU A 201 6.11 -11.48 -9.17
CA LEU A 201 6.31 -12.49 -10.21
C LEU A 201 5.05 -12.71 -11.04
N VAL A 202 3.87 -12.78 -10.41
CA VAL A 202 2.59 -12.94 -11.12
C VAL A 202 2.32 -11.72 -12.02
N THR A 203 2.45 -10.51 -11.48
CA THR A 203 2.30 -9.27 -12.25
C THR A 203 3.32 -9.20 -13.37
N LEU A 204 4.57 -9.59 -13.14
CA LEU A 204 5.62 -9.61 -14.16
C LEU A 204 5.24 -10.53 -15.31
N VAL A 205 4.81 -11.78 -15.03
CA VAL A 205 4.42 -12.73 -16.08
C VAL A 205 3.24 -12.20 -16.90
N VAL A 206 2.22 -11.65 -16.23
CA VAL A 206 1.04 -11.08 -16.90
C VAL A 206 1.41 -9.88 -17.77
N VAL A 207 2.19 -8.94 -17.25
CA VAL A 207 2.59 -7.73 -17.97
C VAL A 207 3.53 -8.06 -19.11
N VAL A 208 4.55 -8.89 -18.89
CA VAL A 208 5.50 -9.27 -19.94
C VAL A 208 4.77 -10.04 -21.04
N GLY A 209 3.97 -11.05 -20.70
CA GLY A 209 3.22 -11.82 -21.69
C GLY A 209 2.24 -10.96 -22.49
N GLY A 210 1.50 -10.09 -21.81
CA GLY A 210 0.52 -9.21 -22.44
C GLY A 210 1.13 -8.10 -23.30
N VAL A 211 2.23 -7.49 -22.85
CA VAL A 211 2.96 -6.45 -23.60
C VAL A 211 3.64 -7.06 -24.83
N VAL A 212 4.34 -8.18 -24.67
CA VAL A 212 4.99 -8.88 -25.79
C VAL A 212 3.95 -9.34 -26.80
N GLY A 213 2.85 -9.95 -26.35
CA GLY A 213 1.75 -10.38 -27.22
C GLY A 213 1.07 -9.20 -27.94
N GLY A 214 0.82 -8.10 -27.22
CA GLY A 214 0.23 -6.89 -27.79
C GLY A 214 1.12 -6.23 -28.85
N ILE A 215 2.42 -6.09 -28.57
CA ILE A 215 3.40 -5.53 -29.52
C ILE A 215 3.56 -6.45 -30.73
N ALA A 216 3.61 -7.78 -30.54
CA ALA A 216 3.71 -8.74 -31.63
C ALA A 216 2.50 -8.68 -32.57
N LEU A 217 1.28 -8.50 -32.04
CA LEU A 217 0.07 -8.32 -32.85
C LEU A 217 0.09 -7.00 -33.63
N ILE A 218 0.58 -5.91 -33.04
CA ILE A 218 0.76 -4.63 -33.74
C ILE A 218 1.78 -4.79 -34.88
N ALA A 219 2.91 -5.46 -34.62
CA ALA A 219 3.94 -5.76 -35.61
C ALA A 219 3.40 -6.64 -36.75
N ALA A 220 2.47 -7.56 -36.46
CA ALA A 220 1.78 -8.41 -37.42
C ALA A 220 0.66 -7.70 -38.20
N ARG A 221 0.58 -6.36 -38.18
CA ARG A 221 -0.47 -5.54 -38.82
C ARG A 221 -1.88 -5.74 -38.26
N LEU A 222 -2.02 -6.37 -37.09
CA LEU A 222 -3.28 -6.55 -36.36
C LEU A 222 -3.39 -5.50 -35.24
N ALA A 223 -3.18 -4.22 -35.58
CA ALA A 223 -3.12 -3.14 -34.59
C ALA A 223 -4.35 -3.03 -33.67
N PRO A 224 -5.61 -3.18 -34.14
CA PRO A 224 -6.77 -3.15 -33.26
C PRO A 224 -6.74 -4.26 -32.20
N LEU A 225 -6.37 -5.48 -32.59
CA LEU A 225 -6.25 -6.62 -31.68
C LEU A 225 -5.10 -6.42 -30.69
N GLY A 226 -3.95 -5.91 -31.16
CA GLY A 226 -2.82 -5.60 -30.28
C GLY A 226 -3.15 -4.53 -29.24
N LEU A 227 -3.86 -3.47 -29.61
CA LEU A 227 -4.34 -2.44 -28.67
C LEU A 227 -5.34 -3.01 -27.66
N VAL A 228 -6.26 -3.88 -28.09
CA VAL A 228 -7.20 -4.58 -27.19
C VAL A 228 -6.44 -5.44 -26.18
N VAL A 229 -5.42 -6.19 -26.61
CA VAL A 229 -4.58 -7.02 -25.72
C VAL A 229 -3.82 -6.15 -24.72
N LEU A 230 -3.25 -5.02 -25.14
CA LEU A 230 -2.56 -4.10 -24.24
C LEU A 230 -3.53 -3.49 -23.21
N ALA A 231 -4.70 -3.04 -23.65
CA ALA A 231 -5.73 -2.50 -22.76
C ALA A 231 -6.22 -3.55 -21.75
N ALA A 232 -6.45 -4.78 -22.19
CA ALA A 232 -6.83 -5.90 -21.32
C ALA A 232 -5.71 -6.22 -20.32
N THR A 233 -4.45 -6.25 -20.76
CA THR A 233 -3.29 -6.48 -19.89
C THR A 233 -3.19 -5.41 -18.80
N PHE A 234 -3.36 -4.14 -19.18
CA PHE A 234 -3.38 -3.04 -18.23
C PHE A 234 -4.52 -3.18 -17.21
N ALA A 235 -5.75 -3.46 -17.67
CA ALA A 235 -6.89 -3.65 -16.79
C ALA A 235 -6.67 -4.80 -15.79
N VAL A 236 -6.13 -5.94 -16.23
CA VAL A 236 -5.80 -7.07 -15.36
C VAL A 236 -4.71 -6.69 -14.36
N ALA A 237 -3.66 -5.98 -14.77
CA ALA A 237 -2.60 -5.52 -13.87
C ALA A 237 -3.14 -4.59 -12.77
N VAL A 238 -4.08 -3.71 -13.10
CA VAL A 238 -4.77 -2.82 -12.15
C VAL A 238 -5.61 -3.62 -11.15
N VAL A 239 -6.36 -4.62 -11.61
CA VAL A 239 -7.15 -5.48 -10.70
C VAL A 239 -6.24 -6.25 -9.75
N ILE A 240 -5.13 -6.81 -10.25
CA ILE A 240 -4.14 -7.52 -9.42
C ILE A 240 -3.53 -6.58 -8.38
N SER A 241 -3.24 -5.32 -8.73
CA SER A 241 -2.63 -4.36 -7.80
C SER A 241 -3.59 -4.00 -6.65
N PHE A 242 -4.88 -3.80 -6.93
CA PHE A 242 -5.88 -3.54 -5.89
C PHE A 242 -6.07 -4.73 -4.94
N ILE A 243 -6.16 -5.95 -5.50
CA ILE A 243 -6.23 -7.17 -4.70
C ILE A 243 -4.98 -7.31 -3.82
N SER A 244 -3.80 -7.13 -4.39
CA SER A 244 -2.54 -7.25 -3.64
C SER A 244 -2.44 -6.23 -2.51
N THR A 245 -2.91 -5.00 -2.76
CA THR A 245 -2.96 -3.95 -1.75
C THR A 245 -3.89 -4.35 -0.59
N ALA A 246 -5.09 -4.83 -0.91
CA ALA A 246 -6.04 -5.29 0.10
C ALA A 246 -5.49 -6.45 0.92
N LEU A 247 -4.94 -7.48 0.26
CA LEU A 247 -4.33 -8.63 0.92
C LEU A 247 -3.17 -8.23 1.84
N SER A 248 -2.31 -7.33 1.38
CA SER A 248 -1.17 -6.84 2.17
C SER A 248 -1.63 -6.14 3.45
N GLN A 249 -2.71 -5.37 3.38
CA GLN A 249 -3.27 -4.68 4.55
C GLN A 249 -3.98 -5.67 5.50
N ILE A 250 -4.76 -6.62 4.98
CA ILE A 250 -5.38 -7.67 5.80
C ILE A 250 -4.30 -8.47 6.53
N PHE A 251 -3.23 -8.85 5.84
CA PHE A 251 -2.08 -9.54 6.43
C PHE A 251 -1.44 -8.71 7.54
N ARG A 252 -1.14 -7.43 7.29
CA ARG A 252 -0.57 -6.50 8.30
C ARG A 252 -1.40 -6.46 9.57
N VAL A 253 -2.72 -6.39 9.42
CA VAL A 253 -3.67 -6.33 10.53
C VAL A 253 -3.74 -7.65 11.29
N ALA A 254 -3.83 -8.78 10.59
CA ALA A 254 -3.87 -10.11 11.20
C ALA A 254 -2.61 -10.39 12.03
N VAL A 255 -1.43 -10.08 11.48
CA VAL A 255 -0.15 -10.25 12.18
C VAL A 255 -0.06 -9.30 13.37
N TYR A 256 -0.49 -8.03 13.23
CA TYR A 256 -0.50 -7.07 14.33
C TYR A 256 -1.39 -7.52 15.48
N GLN A 257 -2.62 -7.97 15.19
CA GLN A 257 -3.54 -8.43 16.21
C GLN A 257 -2.96 -9.62 16.97
N TYR A 258 -2.47 -10.64 16.27
CA TYR A 258 -1.83 -11.77 16.92
C TYR A 258 -0.63 -11.35 17.79
N ALA A 259 0.20 -10.42 17.30
CA ALA A 259 1.37 -9.95 18.05
C ALA A 259 1.00 -9.19 19.34
N VAL A 260 -0.15 -8.50 19.35
CA VAL A 260 -0.62 -7.69 20.49
C VAL A 260 -1.50 -8.49 21.46
N THR A 261 -2.42 -9.32 20.97
CA THR A 261 -3.42 -10.02 21.81
C THR A 261 -3.00 -11.45 22.15
N GLY A 262 -2.11 -12.07 21.37
CA GLY A 262 -1.78 -13.49 21.52
C GLY A 262 -2.92 -14.45 21.13
N GLU A 263 -4.09 -13.91 20.77
CA GLU A 263 -5.28 -14.66 20.35
C GLU A 263 -5.39 -14.68 18.83
N THR A 264 -5.93 -15.77 18.30
CA THR A 264 -6.21 -15.92 16.88
C THR A 264 -7.56 -15.33 16.54
N VAL A 265 -7.56 -14.39 15.60
CA VAL A 265 -8.79 -13.84 15.05
C VAL A 265 -9.48 -14.91 14.20
N GLY A 266 -10.80 -15.02 14.32
CA GLY A 266 -11.61 -16.00 13.60
C GLY A 266 -11.25 -16.10 12.11
N GLY A 267 -11.15 -17.32 11.58
CA GLY A 267 -10.76 -17.58 10.18
C GLY A 267 -9.27 -17.80 9.95
N PHE A 268 -8.40 -17.53 10.93
CA PHE A 268 -6.99 -17.94 10.91
C PHE A 268 -6.78 -19.17 11.81
N ASP A 269 -6.14 -20.21 11.29
CA ASP A 269 -5.81 -21.41 12.05
C ASP A 269 -4.76 -21.10 13.14
N HIS A 270 -5.07 -21.46 14.38
CA HIS A 270 -4.23 -21.19 15.55
C HIS A 270 -2.82 -21.74 15.40
N ARG A 271 -2.67 -22.90 14.76
CA ARG A 271 -1.35 -23.52 14.54
C ARG A 271 -0.50 -22.72 13.55
N LEU A 272 -1.11 -22.05 12.57
CA LEU A 272 -0.40 -21.28 11.55
C LEU A 272 0.09 -19.94 12.12
N LEU A 273 -0.73 -19.25 12.91
CA LEU A 273 -0.33 -18.03 13.60
C LEU A 273 0.71 -18.33 14.69
N GLN A 274 0.54 -19.38 15.49
CA GLN A 274 1.54 -19.78 16.50
C GLN A 274 2.89 -20.15 15.86
N SER A 275 2.88 -20.80 14.68
CA SER A 275 4.11 -21.08 13.93
C SER A 275 4.79 -19.88 13.26
N ALA A 276 4.11 -18.72 13.17
CA ALA A 276 4.73 -17.47 12.71
C ALA A 276 5.55 -16.79 13.81
N PHE A 277 5.36 -17.19 15.07
CA PHE A 277 5.99 -16.60 16.25
C PHE A 277 6.75 -17.60 17.13
N VAL A 278 6.59 -18.92 16.92
CA VAL A 278 7.28 -19.97 17.67
C VAL A 278 8.33 -20.64 16.79
N ALA A 279 9.58 -20.55 17.24
CA ALA A 279 10.74 -21.22 16.67
C ALA A 279 10.57 -22.75 16.76
N ARG A 280 10.70 -23.41 15.61
CA ARG A 280 11.31 -24.74 15.51
C ARG A 280 12.17 -24.77 14.26
#